data_AF-A0A6L7KKH1-F1
#
_entry.id   AF-A0A6L7KKH1-F1
#
_cell.length_a   1.000
_cell.length_b   1.000
_cell.length_c   1.000
_cell.angle_alpha   90.00
_cell.angle_beta   90.00
_cell.angle_gamma   90.00
#
_symmetry.space_group_name_H-M   'P 1'
#
loop_
_entity.id
_entity.type
_entity.pdbx_description
1 polymer ?
#
loop_
_entity_poly.entity_id
_entity_poly.type
_entity_poly.pdbx_seq_one_letter_code
_entity_poly.pdbx_strand_id
1 'polypeptide(L)'
;MACRIVILGASYGSLLSTKLLMAGHDVTLVCLPDEAELINSAGTIVRITLKGEDEPRLMRSGEQPGRLDARTPVEVDPGEFDLVGLAMQEPQF
;
A
#
# COMPACT_ATOMS: atom_id res chain seq x y z
N MET A 1 -2.94 -17.67 6.67
CA MET A 1 -1.52 -17.24 6.78
C MET A 1 -1.43 -15.89 6.10
N ALA A 2 -0.80 -14.89 6.71
CA ALA A 2 -0.63 -13.60 6.06
C ALA A 2 0.41 -13.73 4.92
N CYS A 3 0.09 -13.28 3.71
CA CYS A 3 1.06 -13.17 2.62
C CYS A 3 1.85 -11.87 2.79
N ARG A 4 3.12 -11.89 2.38
CA ARG A 4 3.96 -10.70 2.22
C ARG A 4 3.85 -10.23 0.79
N ILE A 5 3.37 -9.01 0.60
CA ILE A 5 3.05 -8.47 -0.73
C ILE A 5 3.85 -7.19 -0.93
N VAL A 6 4.55 -7.07 -2.05
CA VAL A 6 5.19 -5.81 -2.45
C VAL A 6 4.42 -5.17 -3.60
N ILE A 7 4.17 -3.88 -3.51
CA ILE A 7 3.51 -3.11 -4.57
C ILE A 7 4.45 -2.00 -5.01
N LEU A 8 4.87 -2.05 -6.28
CA LEU A 8 5.66 -1.01 -6.89
C LEU A 8 4.73 0.15 -7.25
N GLY A 9 4.93 1.31 -6.62
CA GLY A 9 4.10 2.51 -6.76
C GLY A 9 3.11 2.72 -5.61
N ALA A 10 3.46 3.59 -4.66
CA ALA A 10 2.64 3.87 -3.49
C ALA A 10 1.32 4.59 -3.79
N SER A 11 1.31 5.58 -4.68
CA SER A 11 0.11 6.40 -4.92
C SER A 11 -1.05 5.59 -5.52
N TYR A 12 -0.84 4.97 -6.68
CA TYR A 12 -1.83 4.07 -7.30
C TYR A 12 -2.02 2.78 -6.50
N GLY A 13 -0.95 2.27 -5.87
CA GLY A 13 -0.98 1.05 -5.07
C GLY A 13 -1.75 1.17 -3.75
N SER A 14 -1.98 2.37 -3.25
CA SER A 14 -2.60 2.62 -1.93
C SER A 14 -3.96 1.96 -1.77
N LEU A 15 -4.85 2.04 -2.78
CA LEU A 15 -6.18 1.43 -2.69
C LEU A 15 -6.12 -0.09 -2.64
N LEU A 16 -5.24 -0.70 -3.43
CA LEU A 16 -5.03 -2.16 -3.40
C LEU A 16 -4.39 -2.58 -2.07
N SER A 17 -3.37 -1.86 -1.63
CA SER A 17 -2.70 -2.06 -0.33
C SER A 17 -3.70 -2.05 0.81
N THR A 18 -4.56 -1.02 0.92
CA THR A 18 -5.58 -0.96 1.97
C THR A 18 -6.51 -2.18 1.97
N LYS A 19 -6.93 -2.69 0.82
CA LYS A 19 -7.78 -3.90 0.76
C LYS A 19 -7.05 -5.16 1.23
N LEU A 20 -5.76 -5.29 0.91
CA LEU A 20 -4.93 -6.40 1.36
C LEU A 20 -4.66 -6.33 2.87
N LEU A 21 -4.40 -5.13 3.38
CA LEU A 21 -4.29 -4.88 4.82
C LEU A 21 -5.58 -5.22 5.56
N MET A 22 -6.75 -4.83 5.02
CA MET A 22 -8.07 -5.22 5.55
C MET A 22 -8.27 -6.74 5.59
N ALA A 23 -7.70 -7.47 4.63
CA ALA A 23 -7.73 -8.93 4.58
C ALA A 23 -6.70 -9.61 5.52
N GLY A 24 -5.87 -8.83 6.23
CA GLY A 24 -4.86 -9.34 7.15
C GLY A 24 -3.56 -9.77 6.48
N HIS A 25 -3.23 -9.21 5.32
CA HIS A 25 -1.94 -9.41 4.64
C HIS A 25 -0.98 -8.26 4.90
N ASP A 26 0.31 -8.54 4.85
CA ASP A 26 1.36 -7.52 5.01
C ASP A 26 1.72 -6.93 3.65
N VAL A 27 1.78 -5.60 3.57
CA VAL A 27 2.04 -4.89 2.32
C VAL A 27 3.22 -3.95 2.48
N THR A 28 4.19 -4.06 1.58
CA THR A 28 5.27 -3.09 1.39
C THR A 28 5.00 -2.25 0.14
N LEU A 29 4.87 -0.94 0.30
CA LEU A 29 4.77 0.00 -0.82
C LEU A 29 6.17 0.47 -1.25
N VAL A 30 6.48 0.39 -2.54
CA VAL A 30 7.71 0.96 -3.09
C VAL A 30 7.45 2.37 -3.59
N CYS A 31 8.25 3.32 -3.10
CA CYS A 31 8.05 4.75 -3.33
C CYS A 31 9.34 5.56 -3.20
N LEU A 32 9.25 6.88 -3.36
CA LEU A 32 10.39 7.78 -3.12
C LEU A 32 10.74 7.85 -1.62
N PRO A 33 11.96 8.24 -1.24
CA PRO A 33 12.41 8.30 0.15
C PRO A 33 11.48 9.11 1.07
N ASP A 34 11.10 10.32 0.65
CA ASP A 34 10.21 11.20 1.43
C ASP A 34 8.81 10.58 1.61
N GLU A 35 8.33 9.85 0.60
CA GLU A 35 7.05 9.12 0.68
C GLU A 35 7.16 7.93 1.65
N ALA A 36 8.29 7.22 1.65
CA ALA A 36 8.51 6.10 2.56
C ALA A 36 8.54 6.56 4.02
N GLU A 37 9.21 7.67 4.32
CA GLU A 37 9.23 8.26 5.66
C GLU A 37 7.83 8.70 6.10
N LEU A 38 7.09 9.38 5.22
CA LEU A 38 5.73 9.82 5.51
C LEU A 38 4.77 8.63 5.73
N ILE A 39 4.83 7.61 4.86
CA ILE A 39 3.95 6.45 4.96
C ILE A 39 4.28 5.63 6.22
N ASN A 40 5.55 5.44 6.55
CA ASN A 40 5.93 4.70 7.75
C ASN A 40 5.56 5.44 9.05
N SER A 41 5.54 6.78 9.04
CA SER A 41 5.17 7.58 10.21
C SER A 41 3.67 7.80 10.37
N ALA A 42 2.93 8.02 9.27
CA ALA A 42 1.52 8.43 9.29
C ALA A 42 0.55 7.41 8.65
N GLY A 43 1.08 6.42 7.93
CA GLY A 43 0.29 5.51 7.10
C GLY A 43 -0.33 6.16 5.87
N THR A 44 -1.14 5.39 5.15
CA THR A 44 -2.02 5.88 4.08
C THR A 44 -3.46 6.05 4.56
N ILE A 45 -4.18 6.99 3.92
CA ILE A 45 -5.61 7.22 4.09
C ILE A 45 -6.27 7.13 2.71
N VAL A 46 -7.10 6.13 2.50
CA VAL A 46 -7.95 6.04 1.31
C VAL A 46 -9.27 6.75 1.59
N ARG A 47 -9.54 7.80 0.81
CA ARG A 47 -10.82 8.51 0.81
C ARG A 47 -11.65 8.09 -0.39
N ILE A 48 -12.78 7.43 -0.17
CA ILE A 48 -13.66 6.96 -1.25
C ILE A 48 -15.13 7.15 -0.86
N THR A 49 -15.94 7.61 -1.81
CA THR A 49 -17.40 7.63 -1.67
C THR A 49 -17.95 6.31 -2.19
N LEU A 50 -18.59 5.53 -1.32
CA LEU A 50 -19.19 4.28 -1.74
C LEU A 50 -20.51 4.52 -2.48
N LYS A 51 -20.89 3.58 -3.34
CA LYS A 51 -22.15 3.68 -4.08
C LYS A 51 -23.33 3.74 -3.11
N GLY A 52 -24.13 4.80 -3.21
CA GLY A 52 -25.30 5.01 -2.36
C GLY A 52 -25.01 5.77 -1.07
N GLU A 53 -23.80 6.31 -0.91
CA GLU A 53 -23.43 7.17 0.21
C GLU A 53 -23.12 8.59 -0.28
N ASP A 54 -23.55 9.60 0.50
CA ASP A 54 -23.28 11.01 0.19
C ASP A 54 -21.91 11.45 0.72
N GLU A 55 -21.48 10.89 1.86
CA GLU A 55 -20.23 11.24 2.53
C GLU A 55 -19.11 10.24 2.22
N PRO A 56 -17.86 10.70 2.05
CA PRO A 56 -16.74 9.81 1.79
C PRO A 56 -16.34 9.05 3.06
N ARG A 57 -16.02 7.77 2.90
CA ARG A 57 -15.36 6.98 3.94
C ARG A 57 -13.86 7.22 3.92
N LEU A 58 -13.27 7.23 5.09
CA LEU A 58 -11.82 7.27 5.30
C LEU A 58 -11.37 5.90 5.81
N MET A 59 -10.55 5.22 5.05
CA MET A 59 -9.92 3.97 5.47
C MET A 59 -8.45 4.25 5.78
N ARG A 60 -8.08 4.10 7.05
CA ARG A 60 -6.72 4.32 7.54
C ARG A 60 -5.99 2.99 7.58
N SER A 61 -4.83 2.92 6.94
CA SER A 61 -3.99 1.72 6.94
C SER A 61 -3.59 1.25 8.34
N GLY A 62 -3.26 2.18 9.25
CA GLY A 62 -2.90 1.86 10.64
C GLY A 62 -4.04 1.28 11.49
N GLU A 63 -5.28 1.29 11.00
CA GLU A 63 -6.44 0.69 11.68
C GLU A 63 -6.79 -0.71 11.12
N GLN A 64 -5.99 -1.23 10.18
CA GLN A 64 -6.23 -2.51 9.52
C GLN A 64 -5.45 -3.65 10.18
N PRO A 65 -5.89 -4.92 10.04
CA PRO A 65 -5.23 -6.06 10.68
C PRO A 65 -3.87 -6.43 10.08
N GLY A 66 -3.62 -6.10 8.81
CA GLY A 66 -2.31 -6.30 8.17
C GLY A 66 -1.30 -5.20 8.50
N ARG A 67 0.00 -5.49 8.34
CA ARG A 67 1.07 -4.51 8.55
C ARG A 67 1.42 -3.78 7.26
N LEU A 68 1.45 -2.45 7.33
CA LEU A 68 1.99 -1.60 6.27
C LEU A 68 3.48 -1.33 6.51
N ASP A 69 4.25 -1.37 5.44
CA ASP A 69 5.64 -0.92 5.35
C ASP A 69 5.81 -0.10 4.06
N ALA A 70 6.79 0.80 4.02
CA ALA A 70 7.15 1.54 2.82
C ALA A 70 8.67 1.62 2.67
N ARG A 71 9.15 1.40 1.45
CA ARG A 71 10.58 1.29 1.14
C ARG A 71 10.92 1.94 -0.19
N THR A 72 12.18 2.34 -0.33
CA THR A 72 12.72 2.75 -1.62
C THR A 72 13.02 1.53 -2.50
N PRO A 73 13.15 1.68 -3.83
CA PRO A 73 13.41 0.55 -4.72
C PRO A 73 14.66 -0.27 -4.39
N VAL A 74 15.69 0.34 -3.79
CA VAL A 74 16.97 -0.33 -3.48
C VAL A 74 16.92 -1.16 -2.19
N GLU A 75 15.86 -1.02 -1.39
CA GLU A 75 15.69 -1.71 -0.10
C GLU A 75 14.77 -2.95 -0.20
N VAL A 76 14.38 -3.30 -1.43
CA VAL A 76 13.41 -4.36 -1.71
C VAL A 76 14.09 -5.46 -2.53
N ASP A 77 14.12 -6.66 -1.96
CA ASP A 77 14.35 -7.89 -2.71
C ASP A 77 12.98 -8.55 -3.01
N PRO A 78 12.55 -8.63 -4.29
CA PRO A 78 11.30 -9.29 -4.65
C PRO A 78 11.19 -10.74 -4.18
N GLY A 79 12.31 -11.44 -3.96
CA GLY A 79 12.34 -12.81 -3.45
C GLY A 79 11.84 -12.95 -2.00
N GLU A 80 11.73 -11.85 -1.26
CA GLU A 80 11.16 -11.83 0.09
C GLU A 80 9.62 -11.86 0.10
N PHE A 81 8.96 -11.72 -1.05
CA PHE A 81 7.51 -11.54 -1.14
C PHE A 81 6.82 -12.70 -1.87
N ASP A 82 5.58 -12.98 -1.46
CA ASP A 82 4.74 -14.02 -2.06
C ASP A 82 4.02 -13.51 -3.32
N LEU A 83 3.87 -12.18 -3.45
CA LEU A 83 3.22 -11.52 -4.58
C LEU A 83 3.84 -10.14 -4.85
N VAL A 84 4.02 -9.83 -6.13
CA VAL A 84 4.46 -8.52 -6.63
C VAL A 84 3.32 -7.86 -7.42
N GLY A 85 2.92 -6.65 -7.01
CA GLY A 85 1.96 -5.81 -7.72
C GLY A 85 2.65 -4.64 -8.43
N LEU A 86 2.35 -4.42 -9.70
CA LEU A 86 2.84 -3.27 -10.45
C LEU A 86 1.74 -2.21 -10.54
N ALA A 87 1.89 -1.11 -9.78
CA ALA A 87 0.92 -0.03 -9.67
C ALA A 87 1.61 1.33 -9.95
N MET A 88 2.23 1.45 -11.12
CA MET A 88 2.92 2.66 -11.60
C MET A 88 2.40 3.05 -12.98
N GLN A 89 2.68 4.27 -13.44
CA GLN A 89 2.33 4.70 -14.79
C GLN A 89 3.37 4.17 -15.80
N GLU A 90 2.94 3.85 -17.01
CA GLU A 90 3.89 3.59 -18.11
C GLU A 90 4.53 4.93 -18.55
N PRO A 91 5.84 4.99 -18.85
CA PRO A 91 6.79 3.88 -19.05
C PRO A 91 7.74 3.67 -17.85
N GLN A 92 7.27 3.76 -16.60
CA GLN A 92 8.14 3.64 -15.41
C GLN A 92 8.60 2.19 -15.11
N PHE A 93 8.53 1.30 -16.11
CA PHE A 93 8.98 -0.09 -16.02
C PHE A 93 10.46 -0.22 -16.34
#